data_AF-A0A2V8NQG3-F1
#
_entry.id   AF-A0A2V8NQG3-F1
#
_cell.length_a   1.000
_cell.length_b   1.000
_cell.length_c   1.000
_cell.angle_alpha   90.00
_cell.angle_beta   90.00
_cell.angle_gamma   90.00
#
_symmetry.space_group_name_H-M   'P 1'
#
loop_
_entity.id
_entity.type
_entity.pdbx_description
1 polymer ?
#
loop_
_entity_poly.entity_id
_entity_poly.type
_entity_poly.pdbx_seq_one_letter_code
_entity_poly.pdbx_strand_id
1 'polypeptide(L)'
;MGRVNDKQKFIRASEIGEYVFCARAWWLRIEGHEPTSGHDAREAGERWHLKHGRTVASVRRLRRLAAYSAFLAVVLGVLLLLLWWYG
;
A
#
# COMPACT_ATOMS: atom_id res chain seq x y z
N MET A 1 20.05 -30.53 13.01
CA MET A 1 20.38 -29.16 12.55
C MET A 1 19.39 -28.77 11.46
N GLY A 2 18.33 -28.06 11.85
CA GLY A 2 17.26 -27.63 10.95
C GLY A 2 17.71 -26.52 10.01
N ARG A 3 17.27 -26.60 8.76
CA ARG A 3 17.57 -25.66 7.67
C ARG A 3 17.14 -24.24 8.08
N VAL A 4 18.10 -23.34 8.33
CA VAL A 4 17.80 -21.91 8.49
C VAL A 4 17.25 -21.43 7.15
N ASN A 5 15.96 -21.14 7.12
CA ASN A 5 15.26 -20.63 5.94
C ASN A 5 15.78 -19.20 5.70
N ASP A 6 16.32 -18.88 4.52
CA ASP A 6 16.90 -17.56 4.19
C ASP A 6 15.94 -16.37 4.45
N LYS A 7 14.64 -16.64 4.61
CA LYS A 7 13.62 -15.67 5.05
C LYS A 7 13.80 -15.16 6.50
N GLN A 8 14.61 -15.82 7.34
CA GLN A 8 14.88 -15.44 8.73
C GLN A 8 15.85 -14.25 8.87
N LYS A 9 16.42 -13.75 7.78
CA LYS A 9 17.32 -12.58 7.82
C LYS A 9 16.61 -11.27 8.15
N PHE A 10 15.28 -11.22 8.00
CA PHE A 10 14.47 -10.02 8.23
C PHE A 10 13.24 -10.35 9.08
N ILE A 11 13.01 -9.53 10.11
CA ILE A 11 11.79 -9.59 10.94
C ILE A 11 10.78 -8.62 10.32
N ARG A 12 9.54 -9.07 10.09
CA ARG A 12 8.43 -8.23 9.61
C ARG A 12 7.91 -7.34 10.73
N ALA A 13 7.38 -6.17 10.39
CA ALA A 13 6.74 -5.28 11.37
C ALA A 13 5.60 -5.98 12.15
N SER A 14 4.84 -6.88 11.49
CA SER A 14 3.81 -7.67 12.15
C SER A 14 4.35 -8.66 13.18
N GLU A 15 5.58 -9.16 12.99
CA GLU A 15 6.24 -10.06 13.94
C GLU A 15 6.71 -9.30 15.18
N ILE A 16 7.17 -8.05 15.02
CA ILE A 16 7.47 -7.17 16.15
C ILE A 16 6.21 -6.91 16.97
N GLY A 17 5.10 -6.56 16.29
CA GLY A 17 3.81 -6.35 16.96
C GLY A 17 3.32 -7.60 17.71
N GLU A 18 3.49 -8.78 17.11
CA GLU A 18 3.15 -10.04 17.75
C GLU A 18 4.03 -10.35 18.96
N TYR A 19 5.35 -10.08 18.89
CA TYR A 19 6.25 -10.25 20.03
C TYR A 19 5.88 -9.33 21.20
N VAL A 20 5.60 -8.05 20.91
CA VAL A 20 5.17 -7.06 21.91
C VAL A 20 3.83 -7.44 22.54
N PHE A 21 2.91 -8.00 21.76
CA PHE A 21 1.63 -8.49 22.26
C PHE A 21 1.79 -9.78 23.10
N CYS A 22 2.50 -10.77 22.57
CA CYS A 22 2.79 -12.04 23.24
C CYS A 22 4.03 -12.73 22.63
N ALA A 23 5.16 -12.62 23.34
CA ALA A 23 6.42 -13.26 22.96
C ALA A 23 6.30 -14.78 22.76
N ARG A 24 5.46 -15.47 23.54
CA ARG A 24 5.22 -16.91 23.41
C ARG A 24 4.50 -17.26 22.11
N ALA A 25 3.49 -16.48 21.71
CA ALA A 25 2.78 -16.68 20.46
C ALA A 25 3.71 -16.46 19.26
N TRP A 26 4.53 -15.41 19.30
CA TRP A 26 5.56 -15.15 18.29
C TRP A 26 6.55 -16.31 18.17
N TRP A 27 7.06 -16.83 19.29
CA TRP A 27 7.99 -17.97 19.28
C TRP A 27 7.34 -19.23 18.68
N LEU A 28 6.11 -19.54 19.06
CA LEU A 28 5.35 -20.66 18.49
C LEU A 28 5.17 -20.50 16.97
N ARG A 29 4.90 -19.28 16.50
CA ARG A 29 4.77 -19.00 15.06
C ARG A 29 6.09 -19.23 14.31
N ILE A 30 7.23 -18.83 14.89
CA ILE A 30 8.55 -19.08 14.29
C ILE A 30 8.89 -20.57 14.23
N GLU A 31 8.46 -21.34 15.23
CA GLU A 31 8.59 -22.80 15.25
C GLU A 31 7.62 -23.49 14.26
N GLY A 32 6.75 -22.72 13.59
CA GLY A 32 5.85 -23.20 12.54
C GLY A 32 4.46 -23.58 13.04
N HIS A 33 4.09 -23.22 14.27
CA HIS A 33 2.73 -23.41 14.77
C HIS A 33 1.78 -22.33 14.24
N GLU A 34 0.68 -22.75 13.65
CA GLU A 34 -0.36 -21.84 13.16
C GLU A 34 -1.36 -21.50 14.27
N PRO A 35 -1.90 -20.27 14.33
CA PRO A 35 -2.97 -19.92 15.25
C PRO A 35 -4.22 -20.77 15.01
N THR A 36 -4.87 -21.19 16.09
CA THR A 36 -6.11 -21.98 16.03
C THR A 36 -7.34 -21.16 15.65
N SER A 37 -7.24 -19.83 15.63
CA SER A 37 -8.36 -18.91 15.35
C SER A 37 -7.88 -17.62 14.69
N GLY A 38 -8.83 -16.85 14.13
CA GLY A 38 -8.56 -15.54 13.56
C GLY A 38 -8.09 -15.53 12.10
N HIS A 39 -8.00 -16.69 11.44
CA HIS A 39 -7.70 -16.79 10.00
C HIS A 39 -8.70 -15.99 9.16
N ASP A 40 -10.00 -16.18 9.40
CA ASP A 40 -11.06 -15.50 8.64
C ASP A 40 -11.01 -13.98 8.79
N ALA A 41 -10.70 -13.49 9.99
CA ALA A 41 -10.55 -12.06 10.26
C ALA A 41 -9.33 -11.48 9.53
N ARG A 42 -8.22 -12.22 9.46
CA ARG A 42 -7.03 -11.81 8.70
C ARG A 42 -7.31 -11.77 7.20
N GLU A 43 -7.96 -12.80 6.66
CA GLU A 43 -8.33 -12.86 5.25
C GLU A 43 -9.34 -11.75 4.87
N ALA A 44 -10.32 -11.49 5.73
CA ALA A 44 -11.24 -10.37 5.56
C ALA A 44 -10.50 -9.02 5.54
N GLY A 45 -9.55 -8.82 6.46
CA GLY A 45 -8.69 -7.64 6.49
C GLY A 45 -7.85 -7.48 5.22
N GLU A 46 -7.23 -8.56 4.74
CA GLU A 46 -6.45 -8.55 3.50
C GLU A 46 -7.32 -8.19 2.29
N ARG A 47 -8.49 -8.82 2.14
CA ARG A 47 -9.43 -8.50 1.07
C ARG A 47 -9.88 -7.04 1.12
N TRP A 48 -10.11 -6.50 2.31
CA TRP A 48 -10.45 -5.10 2.49
C TRP A 48 -9.31 -4.18 2.06
N HIS A 49 -8.07 -4.46 2.49
CA HIS A 49 -6.88 -3.69 2.10
C HIS A 49 -6.63 -3.73 0.58
N LEU A 50 -6.79 -4.89 -0.06
CA LEU A 50 -6.67 -5.03 -1.51
C LEU A 50 -7.74 -4.21 -2.25
N LYS A 51 -8.99 -4.25 -1.78
CA LYS A 51 -10.07 -3.43 -2.35
C LYS A 51 -9.78 -1.94 -2.19
N HIS A 52 -9.40 -1.51 -1.00
CA HIS A 52 -9.05 -0.12 -0.73
C HIS A 52 -7.87 0.36 -1.58
N GLY A 53 -6.82 -0.46 -1.70
CA GLY A 53 -5.65 -0.17 -2.53
C GLY A 53 -6.01 0.08 -4.00
N ARG A 54 -6.94 -0.70 -4.56
CA ARG A 54 -7.46 -0.47 -5.93
C ARG A 54 -8.15 0.88 -6.06
N THR A 55 -8.98 1.26 -5.09
CA THR A 55 -9.65 2.57 -5.06
C THR A 55 -8.65 3.72 -4.94
N VAL A 56 -7.65 3.61 -4.07
CA VAL A 56 -6.61 4.64 -3.95
C VAL A 56 -5.82 4.77 -5.25
N ALA A 57 -5.49 3.66 -5.90
CA ALA A 57 -4.77 3.68 -7.17
C ALA A 57 -5.57 4.37 -8.29
N SER A 58 -6.89 4.13 -8.38
CA SER A 58 -7.74 4.79 -9.37
C SER A 58 -7.86 6.29 -9.11
N VAL A 59 -8.07 6.70 -7.86
CA VAL A 59 -8.12 8.13 -7.47
C VAL A 59 -6.78 8.83 -7.77
N ARG A 60 -5.64 8.19 -7.47
CA ARG A 60 -4.32 8.74 -7.82
C ARG A 60 -4.11 8.89 -9.32
N ARG A 61 -4.69 8.01 -10.14
CA ARG A 61 -4.64 8.13 -11.61
C ARG A 61 -5.51 9.30 -12.08
N LEU A 62 -6.74 9.38 -11.61
CA LEU A 62 -7.66 10.45 -11.99
C LEU A 62 -7.15 11.84 -11.56
N ARG A 63 -6.60 11.96 -10.35
CA ARG A 63 -5.95 13.19 -9.87
C ARG A 63 -4.80 13.64 -10.77
N ARG A 64 -3.97 12.71 -11.25
CA ARG A 64 -2.88 13.03 -12.19
C ARG A 64 -3.42 13.52 -13.53
N LEU A 65 -4.43 12.85 -14.08
CA LEU A 65 -5.08 13.27 -15.33
C LEU A 65 -5.69 14.67 -15.19
N ALA A 66 -6.39 14.94 -14.09
CA ALA A 66 -6.96 16.26 -13.81
C ALA A 66 -5.88 17.35 -13.68
N ALA A 67 -4.75 17.04 -13.03
CA ALA A 67 -3.64 17.98 -12.94
C ALA A 67 -3.03 18.29 -14.32
N TYR A 68 -2.84 17.28 -15.17
CA TYR A 68 -2.33 17.48 -16.53
C TYR A 68 -3.32 18.25 -17.41
N SER A 69 -4.62 17.97 -17.32
CA SER A 69 -5.63 18.71 -18.08
C SER A 69 -5.72 20.16 -17.64
N ALA A 70 -5.66 20.43 -16.33
CA ALA A 70 -5.65 21.79 -15.80
C ALA A 70 -4.40 22.55 -16.24
N PHE A 71 -3.23 21.91 -16.19
CA PHE A 71 -1.98 22.49 -16.67
C PHE A 71 -2.05 22.85 -18.16
N LEU A 72 -2.54 21.93 -19.00
CA LEU A 72 -2.69 22.17 -20.44
C LEU A 72 -3.66 23.33 -20.72
N ALA A 73 -4.79 23.39 -20.01
CA ALA A 73 -5.75 24.48 -20.15
C ALA A 73 -5.12 25.84 -19.80
N VAL A 74 -4.31 25.91 -18.74
CA VAL A 74 -3.58 27.14 -18.38
C VAL A 74 -2.59 27.52 -19.47
N VAL A 75 -1.78 26.58 -19.96
CA VAL A 75 -0.79 26.84 -21.02
C VAL A 75 -1.47 27.37 -22.28
N LEU A 76 -2.54 26.71 -22.75
CA LEU A 76 -3.31 27.16 -23.92
C LEU A 76 -3.94 28.54 -23.69
N GLY A 77 -4.49 28.79 -22.50
CA GLY A 77 -5.04 30.09 -22.13
C GLY A 77 -3.99 31.21 -22.21
N VAL A 78 -2.78 30.98 -21.68
CA VAL A 78 -1.68 31.94 -21.77
C VAL A 78 -1.25 32.16 -23.22
N LEU A 79 -1.11 31.10 -24.02
CA LEU A 79 -0.72 31.22 -25.43
C LEU A 79 -1.75 32.03 -26.24
N LEU A 80 -3.05 31.79 -26.03
CA LEU A 80 -4.12 32.55 -26.68
C LEU A 80 -4.09 34.03 -26.28
N LEU A 81 -3.86 34.33 -25.00
CA LEU A 81 -3.74 35.70 -24.52
C LEU A 81 -2.54 36.43 -25.13
N LEU A 82 -1.40 35.74 -25.24
CA LEU A 82 -0.21 36.31 -25.88
C LEU A 82 -0.44 36.56 -27.37
N LEU A 83 -1.03 35.61 -28.10
CA LEU A 83 -1.36 35.79 -29.52
C LEU A 83 -2.33 36.97 -29.73
N TRP A 84 -3.32 37.11 -28.86
CA TRP A 84 -4.24 38.25 -28.89
C TRP A 84 -3.56 39.59 -28.58
N TRP A 85 -2.54 39.59 -27.72
CA TRP A 85 -1.80 40.80 -27.35
C TRP A 85 -0.82 41.26 -28.45
N TYR A 86 -0.23 40.31 -29.18
CA TYR A 86 0.79 40.58 -30.21
C TYR A 86 0.25 40.75 -31.63
N GLY A 87 -1.01 40.38 -31.90
CA GLY A 87 -1.69 40.54 -33.19
C GLY A 87 -2.58 41.76 -33.22
#